data_AF-A0A2E7URQ3-F1
#
_entry.id   AF-A0A2E7URQ3-F1
#
_cell.length_a   1.000
_cell.length_b   1.000
_cell.length_c   1.000
_cell.angle_alpha   90.00
_cell.angle_beta   90.00
_cell.angle_gamma   90.00
#
_symmetry.space_group_name_H-M   'P 1'
#
loop_
_entity.id
_entity.type
_entity.pdbx_description
1 polymer ?
#
loop_
_entity_poly.entity_id
_entity_poly.type
_entity_poly.pdbx_seq_one_letter_code
_entity_poly.pdbx_strand_id
1 'polypeptide(L)'
;MARYGAFLLQDGCWDGARLLPEGWMARASIPASTVDGVLVDTLDGSLPGWNLWVNHTHPAVHAGNLPWPDAPEGTFAALGHWRQAIYVMPEHGVVVARTGDDRDGSYQHNDFLRRVTAFVEAVPLAKPAILTPAPAAAVPATDDDGAAGAVGDAADGAGEEGTAAAAEEAPNVADGEALAAATVRGFTPAAFPPPPVKERVPAGGVPPEKYDVGLLSIATSFAALHGCACRYTSERSEDACHSYIRIQPDVAKARFKDDTETVVARALGMAKTKARPGPDGTGCRLVD
;
A
#
# COMPACT_ATOMS: atom_id res chain seq x y z
N MET A 1 -9.05 7.05 13.81
CA MET A 1 -9.07 5.61 13.44
C MET A 1 -10.25 5.28 12.54
N ALA A 2 -11.51 5.35 12.99
CA ALA A 2 -12.67 4.94 12.16
C ALA A 2 -12.76 5.63 10.79
N ARG A 3 -12.44 6.93 10.69
CA ARG A 3 -12.38 7.65 9.40
C ARG A 3 -11.42 7.03 8.39
N TYR A 4 -10.29 6.50 8.85
CA TYR A 4 -9.34 5.79 7.99
C TYR A 4 -9.94 4.49 7.46
N GLY A 5 -10.61 3.70 8.30
CA GLY A 5 -11.32 2.51 7.83
C GLY A 5 -12.47 2.86 6.87
N ALA A 6 -13.18 3.96 7.10
CA ALA A 6 -14.22 4.44 6.19
C ALA A 6 -13.66 4.85 4.83
N PHE A 7 -12.51 5.52 4.80
CA PHE A 7 -11.78 5.84 3.58
C PHE A 7 -11.41 4.57 2.78
N LEU A 8 -10.92 3.53 3.45
CA LEU A 8 -10.63 2.24 2.81
C LEU A 8 -11.91 1.54 2.31
N LEU A 9 -12.99 1.57 3.09
CA LEU A 9 -14.29 1.04 2.71
C LEU A 9 -14.90 1.78 1.51
N GLN A 10 -14.58 3.06 1.35
CA GLN A 10 -15.01 3.92 0.23
C GLN A 10 -14.04 3.85 -0.96
N ASP A 11 -13.33 2.74 -1.12
CA ASP A 11 -12.42 2.50 -2.24
C ASP A 11 -11.34 3.59 -2.40
N GLY A 12 -10.88 4.18 -1.28
CA GLY A 12 -9.90 5.25 -1.30
C GLY A 12 -10.43 6.61 -1.77
N CYS A 13 -11.75 6.81 -1.75
CA CYS A 13 -12.38 8.10 -1.97
C CYS A 13 -12.66 8.81 -0.63
N TRP A 14 -12.53 10.13 -0.62
CA TRP A 14 -12.87 10.99 0.51
C TRP A 14 -13.53 12.26 -0.01
N ASP A 15 -14.73 12.56 0.48
CA ASP A 15 -15.49 13.77 0.10
C ASP A 15 -15.68 13.92 -1.43
N GLY A 16 -15.96 12.81 -2.10
CA GLY A 16 -16.12 12.76 -3.56
C GLY A 16 -14.82 12.80 -4.37
N ALA A 17 -13.66 13.02 -3.72
CA ALA A 17 -12.36 12.99 -4.36
C ALA A 17 -11.68 11.63 -4.18
N ARG A 18 -11.18 11.04 -5.27
CA ARG A 18 -10.37 9.82 -5.20
C ARG A 18 -8.93 10.16 -4.80
N LEU A 19 -8.42 9.51 -3.76
CA LEU A 19 -7.04 9.69 -3.27
C LEU A 19 -6.16 8.46 -3.51
N LEU A 20 -6.75 7.26 -3.62
CA LEU A 20 -6.04 6.05 -4.02
C LEU A 20 -6.33 5.72 -5.50
N PRO A 21 -5.35 5.18 -6.24
CA PRO A 21 -5.58 4.69 -7.60
C PRO A 21 -6.74 3.68 -7.66
N GLU A 22 -7.44 3.67 -8.78
CA GLU A 22 -8.52 2.69 -9.00
C GLU A 22 -8.01 1.24 -8.87
N GLY A 23 -8.79 0.46 -8.12
CA GLY A 23 -8.50 -0.90 -7.72
C GLY A 23 -7.27 -1.12 -6.86
N TRP A 24 -6.76 -0.05 -6.23
CA TRP A 24 -5.86 -0.19 -5.09
C TRP A 24 -6.47 -1.05 -3.98
N MET A 25 -7.73 -0.79 -3.60
CA MET A 25 -8.36 -1.54 -2.50
C MET A 25 -8.63 -2.99 -2.90
N ALA A 26 -9.11 -3.25 -4.11
CA ALA A 26 -9.30 -4.60 -4.64
C ALA A 26 -8.01 -5.45 -4.55
N ARG A 27 -6.85 -4.82 -4.71
CA ARG A 27 -5.55 -5.47 -4.53
C ARG A 27 -5.10 -5.55 -3.08
N ALA A 28 -5.22 -4.46 -2.35
CA ALA A 28 -4.67 -4.37 -1.00
C ALA A 28 -5.40 -5.28 0.00
N SER A 29 -6.67 -5.60 -0.28
CA SER A 29 -7.52 -6.43 0.55
C SER A 29 -7.48 -7.94 0.22
N ILE A 30 -6.65 -8.38 -0.73
CA ILE A 30 -6.42 -9.82 -0.99
C ILE A 30 -5.04 -10.25 -0.49
N PRO A 31 -4.78 -11.56 -0.31
CA PRO A 31 -3.46 -12.04 0.09
C PRO A 31 -2.36 -11.56 -0.87
N ALA A 32 -1.25 -11.08 -0.31
CA ALA A 32 -0.10 -10.69 -1.11
C ALA A 32 0.55 -11.94 -1.72
N SER A 33 1.01 -11.84 -2.98
CA SER A 33 1.68 -12.94 -3.68
C SER A 33 2.97 -13.43 -3.01
N THR A 34 3.51 -12.68 -2.04
CA THR A 34 4.64 -13.13 -1.21
C THR A 34 4.28 -14.27 -0.26
N VAL A 35 2.98 -14.52 -0.04
CA VAL A 35 2.49 -15.67 0.72
C VAL A 35 2.65 -16.97 -0.09
N ASP A 36 2.65 -16.89 -1.42
CA ASP A 36 2.94 -18.00 -2.30
C ASP A 36 4.45 -18.35 -2.22
N GLY A 37 4.77 -19.39 -1.44
CA GLY A 37 6.13 -19.96 -1.36
C GLY A 37 6.98 -19.53 -0.18
N VAL A 38 6.45 -18.75 0.77
CA VAL A 38 7.10 -18.46 2.06
C VAL A 38 6.07 -18.59 3.18
N LEU A 39 6.28 -19.56 4.08
CA LEU A 39 5.58 -19.58 5.37
C LEU A 39 5.96 -18.32 6.12
N VAL A 40 5.09 -17.32 6.08
CA VAL A 40 5.15 -16.21 7.03
C VAL A 40 4.61 -16.79 8.34
N ASP A 41 5.40 -16.76 9.41
CA ASP A 41 4.86 -16.95 10.75
C ASP A 41 3.97 -15.72 11.04
N THR A 42 2.71 -15.83 10.63
CA THR A 42 1.75 -14.74 10.68
C THR A 42 1.30 -14.54 12.12
N LEU A 43 1.44 -13.32 12.63
CA LEU A 43 0.93 -12.92 13.94
C LEU A 43 -0.57 -13.26 14.04
N ASP A 44 -0.93 -14.15 14.96
CA ASP A 44 -2.30 -14.66 15.18
C ASP A 44 -3.00 -15.20 13.92
N GLY A 45 -2.22 -15.58 12.90
CA GLY A 45 -2.76 -16.22 11.71
C GLY A 45 -3.32 -15.33 10.60
N SER A 46 -3.29 -14.01 10.75
CA SER A 46 -3.82 -13.17 9.68
C SER A 46 -2.94 -13.18 8.43
N LEU A 47 -3.55 -13.24 7.24
CA LEU A 47 -2.81 -13.19 5.98
C LEU A 47 -2.33 -11.77 5.69
N PRO A 48 -1.08 -11.57 5.24
CA PRO A 48 -0.62 -10.26 4.80
C PRO A 48 -1.18 -9.95 3.41
N GLY A 49 -1.85 -8.81 3.28
CA GLY A 49 -2.12 -8.10 2.02
C GLY A 49 -1.11 -6.97 1.81
N TRP A 50 -1.52 -5.87 1.17
CA TRP A 50 -0.63 -4.72 0.93
C TRP A 50 -0.74 -3.71 2.07
N ASN A 51 0.02 -3.94 3.15
CA ASN A 51 -0.05 -3.20 4.43
C ASN A 51 -1.39 -3.37 5.19
N LEU A 52 -2.16 -4.39 4.85
CA LEU A 52 -3.38 -4.79 5.53
C LEU A 52 -3.29 -6.27 5.92
N TRP A 53 -3.98 -6.64 6.97
CA TRP A 53 -4.22 -8.03 7.36
C TRP A 53 -5.57 -8.46 6.81
N VAL A 54 -5.63 -9.57 6.08
CA VAL A 54 -6.82 -9.94 5.28
C VAL A 54 -7.44 -11.25 5.73
N ASN A 55 -8.76 -11.33 5.68
CA ASN A 55 -9.55 -12.52 6.01
C ASN A 55 -9.94 -13.26 4.72
N HIS A 56 -8.98 -14.00 4.19
CA HIS A 56 -9.17 -14.84 3.00
C HIS A 56 -8.63 -16.23 3.26
N THR A 57 -9.11 -17.20 2.46
CA THR A 57 -8.53 -18.54 2.46
C THR A 57 -7.22 -18.54 1.69
N HIS A 58 -6.26 -19.37 2.11
CA HIS A 58 -5.01 -19.58 1.39
C HIS A 58 -4.50 -21.00 1.62
N PRO A 59 -4.19 -21.79 0.57
CA PRO A 59 -3.81 -23.20 0.73
C PRO A 59 -2.63 -23.45 1.68
N ALA A 60 -1.66 -22.54 1.72
CA ALA A 60 -0.45 -22.67 2.53
C ALA A 60 -0.58 -22.16 3.98
N VAL A 61 -1.70 -21.53 4.35
CA VAL A 61 -1.86 -20.88 5.68
C VAL A 61 -3.19 -21.32 6.29
N HIS A 62 -3.26 -21.47 7.61
CA HIS A 62 -4.48 -21.91 8.33
C HIS A 62 -5.13 -23.20 7.81
N ALA A 63 -4.36 -24.09 7.19
CA ALA A 63 -4.89 -25.28 6.52
C ALA A 63 -6.04 -24.95 5.54
N GLY A 64 -5.96 -23.80 4.86
CA GLY A 64 -6.99 -23.34 3.93
C GLY A 64 -8.21 -22.69 4.58
N ASN A 65 -8.25 -22.53 5.91
CA ASN A 65 -9.35 -21.86 6.60
C ASN A 65 -9.14 -20.33 6.66
N LEU A 66 -10.23 -19.61 6.93
CA LEU A 66 -10.17 -18.17 7.22
C LEU A 66 -9.43 -17.89 8.54
N PRO A 67 -8.57 -16.86 8.60
CA PRO A 67 -7.97 -16.39 9.86
C PRO A 67 -9.00 -15.98 10.93
N TRP A 68 -10.09 -15.34 10.51
CA TRP A 68 -11.21 -14.93 11.37
C TRP A 68 -12.51 -15.55 10.84
N PRO A 69 -12.78 -16.83 11.16
CA PRO A 69 -13.91 -17.57 10.60
C PRO A 69 -15.28 -17.02 11.01
N ASP A 70 -15.37 -16.25 12.10
CA ASP A 70 -16.61 -15.60 12.54
C ASP A 70 -16.84 -14.20 11.94
N ALA A 71 -15.95 -13.74 11.06
CA ALA A 71 -16.12 -12.55 10.24
C ALA A 71 -16.35 -12.96 8.77
N PRO A 72 -17.09 -12.16 7.99
CA PRO A 72 -17.22 -12.38 6.55
C PRO A 72 -15.87 -12.47 5.84
N GLU A 73 -15.78 -13.32 4.83
CA GLU A 73 -14.64 -13.34 3.93
C GLU A 73 -14.48 -11.99 3.23
N GLY A 74 -13.24 -11.54 3.05
CA GLY A 74 -12.94 -10.20 2.55
C GLY A 74 -12.98 -9.10 3.62
N THR A 75 -13.25 -9.46 4.89
CA THR A 75 -12.91 -8.59 6.03
C THR A 75 -11.41 -8.33 6.04
N PHE A 76 -10.99 -7.10 6.30
CA PHE A 76 -9.56 -6.77 6.43
C PHE A 76 -9.33 -5.80 7.58
N ALA A 77 -8.08 -5.68 8.02
CA ALA A 77 -7.73 -4.89 9.17
C ALA A 77 -6.37 -4.21 9.08
N ALA A 78 -6.29 -3.02 9.69
CA ALA A 78 -5.02 -2.47 10.15
C ALA A 78 -4.86 -2.85 11.63
N LEU A 79 -3.86 -3.67 11.94
CA LEU A 79 -3.58 -4.15 13.30
C LEU A 79 -2.33 -3.45 13.84
N GLY A 80 -2.40 -3.00 15.08
CA GLY A 80 -1.34 -2.29 15.77
C GLY A 80 -0.92 -2.97 17.08
N HIS A 81 0.18 -2.49 17.64
CA HIS A 81 0.71 -2.95 18.92
C HIS A 81 -0.36 -2.85 20.03
N TRP A 82 -0.31 -3.80 20.98
CA TRP A 82 -1.32 -3.97 22.05
C TRP A 82 -2.76 -4.10 21.54
N ARG A 83 -2.94 -4.82 20.42
CA ARG A 83 -4.25 -5.19 19.85
C ARG A 83 -5.12 -4.01 19.43
N GLN A 84 -4.51 -2.86 19.15
CA GLN A 84 -5.19 -1.78 18.44
C GLN A 84 -5.63 -2.30 17.07
N ALA A 85 -6.85 -1.96 16.64
CA ALA A 85 -7.38 -2.49 15.40
C ALA A 85 -8.34 -1.52 14.72
N ILE A 86 -8.29 -1.53 13.40
CA ILE A 86 -9.34 -1.00 12.53
C ILE A 86 -9.75 -2.17 11.65
N TYR A 87 -10.94 -2.73 11.90
CA TYR A 87 -11.54 -3.74 11.03
C TYR A 87 -12.47 -3.06 10.05
N VAL A 88 -12.43 -3.50 8.81
CA VAL A 88 -13.36 -3.11 7.76
C VAL A 88 -14.06 -4.38 7.29
N MET A 89 -15.39 -4.37 7.34
CA MET A 89 -16.25 -5.48 6.93
C MET A 89 -17.09 -5.02 5.73
N PRO A 90 -16.57 -5.13 4.49
CA PRO A 90 -17.21 -4.57 3.30
C PRO A 90 -18.62 -5.11 3.05
N GLU A 91 -18.84 -6.40 3.30
CA GLU A 91 -20.15 -7.04 3.13
C GLU A 91 -21.26 -6.39 3.98
N HIS A 92 -20.91 -5.92 5.18
CA HIS A 92 -21.83 -5.17 6.04
C HIS A 92 -21.71 -3.65 5.88
N GLY A 93 -20.71 -3.17 5.14
CA GLY A 93 -20.24 -1.78 5.12
C GLY A 93 -20.04 -1.17 6.50
N VAL A 94 -19.46 -1.96 7.40
CA VAL A 94 -19.16 -1.56 8.77
C VAL A 94 -17.66 -1.37 8.93
N VAL A 95 -17.30 -0.36 9.71
CA VAL A 95 -15.94 -0.12 10.18
C VAL A 95 -15.95 -0.18 11.70
N VAL A 96 -15.06 -0.98 12.28
CA VAL A 96 -14.87 -1.08 13.72
C VAL A 96 -13.49 -0.56 14.07
N ALA A 97 -13.44 0.55 14.80
CA ALA A 97 -12.21 1.06 15.38
C ALA A 97 -12.12 0.69 16.85
N ARG A 98 -11.03 0.04 17.23
CA ARG A 98 -10.74 -0.38 18.60
C ARG A 98 -9.38 0.15 19.02
N THR A 99 -9.36 0.89 20.13
CA THR A 99 -8.14 1.20 20.88
C THR A 99 -7.92 0.11 21.92
N GLY A 100 -6.76 -0.54 21.90
CA GLY A 100 -6.40 -1.63 22.81
C GLY A 100 -5.22 -1.30 23.70
N ASP A 101 -5.17 -1.94 24.86
CA ASP A 101 -4.00 -2.04 25.76
C ASP A 101 -3.94 -3.46 26.36
N ASP A 102 -4.04 -4.48 25.49
CA ASP A 102 -4.26 -5.87 25.89
C ASP A 102 -2.92 -6.59 26.19
N ARG A 103 -2.25 -6.15 27.25
CA ARG A 103 -0.95 -6.71 27.67
C ARG A 103 -1.06 -8.06 28.37
N ASP A 104 -2.25 -8.41 28.85
CA ASP A 104 -2.53 -9.67 29.53
C ASP A 104 -2.70 -10.87 28.58
N GLY A 105 -2.74 -10.61 27.26
CA GLY A 105 -2.88 -11.64 26.23
C GLY A 105 -4.27 -12.27 26.13
N SER A 106 -5.26 -11.78 26.87
CA SER A 106 -6.61 -12.38 26.91
C SER A 106 -7.43 -12.09 25.64
N TYR A 107 -7.11 -11.00 24.93
CA TYR A 107 -7.83 -10.59 23.73
C TYR A 107 -7.56 -11.51 22.54
N GLN A 108 -8.64 -11.98 21.91
CA GLN A 108 -8.62 -12.77 20.68
C GLN A 108 -9.40 -12.04 19.58
N HIS A 109 -8.78 -11.85 18.42
CA HIS A 109 -9.35 -11.13 17.28
C HIS A 109 -10.68 -11.74 16.81
N ASN A 110 -10.71 -13.07 16.65
CA ASN A 110 -11.89 -13.76 16.17
C ASN A 110 -13.06 -13.71 17.16
N ASP A 111 -12.82 -13.85 18.47
CA ASP A 111 -13.89 -13.74 19.48
C ASP A 111 -14.54 -12.35 19.50
N PHE A 112 -13.73 -11.30 19.31
CA PHE A 112 -14.25 -9.95 19.19
C PHE A 112 -15.08 -9.78 17.92
N LEU A 113 -14.56 -10.24 16.78
CA LEU A 113 -15.25 -10.18 15.50
C LEU A 113 -16.56 -10.97 15.51
N ARG A 114 -16.60 -12.16 16.13
CA ARG A 114 -17.85 -12.93 16.32
C ARG A 114 -18.95 -12.12 17.01
N ARG A 115 -18.60 -11.35 18.04
CA ARG A 115 -19.55 -10.49 18.76
C ARG A 115 -19.98 -9.29 17.92
N VAL A 116 -19.05 -8.70 17.16
CA VAL A 116 -19.35 -7.62 16.21
C VAL A 116 -20.29 -8.10 15.12
N THR A 117 -19.98 -9.22 14.46
CA THR A 117 -20.81 -9.82 13.41
C THR A 117 -22.22 -10.08 13.93
N ALA A 118 -22.34 -10.75 15.08
CA ALA A 118 -23.65 -11.00 15.70
C ALA A 118 -24.44 -9.71 16.00
N PHE A 119 -23.76 -8.64 16.43
CA PHE A 119 -24.40 -7.34 16.65
C PHE A 119 -24.86 -6.69 15.35
N VAL A 120 -23.98 -6.66 14.34
CA VAL A 120 -24.23 -6.07 13.03
C VAL A 120 -25.39 -6.77 12.31
N GLU A 121 -25.48 -8.09 12.41
CA GLU A 121 -26.57 -8.88 11.82
C GLU A 121 -27.89 -8.72 12.57
N ALA A 122 -27.86 -8.50 13.89
CA ALA A 122 -29.06 -8.30 14.69
C ALA A 122 -29.65 -6.89 14.57
N VAL A 123 -28.85 -5.90 14.19
CA VAL A 123 -29.29 -4.51 14.03
C VAL A 123 -29.69 -4.27 12.57
N PRO A 124 -30.85 -3.66 12.29
CA PRO A 124 -31.21 -3.21 10.95
C PRO A 124 -30.32 -2.01 10.57
N LEU A 125 -29.08 -2.29 10.21
CA LEU A 125 -28.19 -1.29 9.64
C LEU A 125 -28.66 -1.01 8.23
N ALA A 126 -28.68 0.27 7.85
CA ALA A 126 -28.90 0.65 6.47
C ALA A 126 -27.85 -0.08 5.62
N LYS A 127 -28.29 -1.01 4.77
CA LYS A 127 -27.40 -1.65 3.81
C LYS A 127 -26.71 -0.52 3.04
N PRO A 128 -25.36 -0.48 2.98
CA PRO A 128 -24.69 0.62 2.32
C PRO A 128 -25.22 0.70 0.89
N ALA A 129 -25.74 1.87 0.52
CA ALA A 129 -25.78 2.21 -0.89
C ALA A 129 -24.33 2.14 -1.34
N ILE A 130 -24.02 1.23 -2.26
CA ILE A 130 -22.71 1.21 -2.93
C ILE A 130 -22.52 2.64 -3.43
N LEU A 131 -21.53 3.34 -2.88
CA LEU A 131 -21.18 4.68 -3.33
C LEU A 131 -20.57 4.50 -4.72
N THR A 132 -21.42 4.55 -5.74
CA THR A 132 -20.93 4.79 -7.10
C THR A 132 -20.16 6.10 -7.06
N PRO A 133 -18.88 6.12 -7.50
CA PRO A 133 -18.16 7.37 -7.59
C PRO A 133 -18.97 8.33 -8.46
N ALA A 134 -19.19 9.55 -7.96
CA ALA A 134 -19.78 10.59 -8.78
C ALA A 134 -18.92 10.75 -10.04
N PRO A 135 -19.52 10.84 -11.24
CA PRO A 135 -18.74 11.08 -12.44
C PRO A 135 -17.90 12.34 -12.23
N ALA A 136 -16.62 12.26 -12.57
CA ALA A 136 -15.70 13.38 -12.47
C ALA A 136 -16.38 14.61 -13.07
N ALA A 137 -16.64 15.63 -12.23
CA ALA A 137 -17.15 16.88 -12.72
C ALA A 137 -16.15 17.40 -13.74
N ALA A 138 -16.60 17.57 -14.99
CA ALA A 138 -15.78 18.10 -16.06
C ALA A 138 -15.16 19.42 -15.58
N VAL A 139 -13.83 19.44 -15.52
CA VAL A 139 -13.08 20.68 -15.31
C VAL A 139 -13.46 21.61 -16.46
N PRO A 140 -14.00 22.81 -16.21
CA PRO A 140 -14.32 23.73 -17.30
C PRO A 140 -13.01 24.05 -18.03
N ALA A 141 -13.00 23.80 -19.33
CA ALA A 141 -11.89 24.16 -20.20
C ALA A 141 -11.65 25.67 -20.06
N THR A 142 -10.42 26.05 -19.71
CA THR A 142 -9.96 27.42 -19.86
C THR A 142 -9.75 27.68 -21.34
N ASP A 143 -10.51 28.64 -21.88
CA ASP A 143 -10.29 29.19 -23.22
C ASP A 143 -8.88 29.77 -23.31
N ASP A 144 -8.09 29.27 -24.26
CA ASP A 144 -6.87 29.95 -24.73
C ASP A 144 -6.88 29.96 -26.26
N ASP A 145 -6.97 31.16 -26.81
CA ASP A 145 -7.00 31.51 -28.23
C ASP A 145 -5.66 31.18 -28.91
N GLY A 146 -5.70 30.63 -30.12
CA GLY A 146 -4.49 30.53 -30.95
C GLY A 146 -4.64 29.74 -32.25
N ALA A 147 -5.14 30.39 -33.29
CA ALA A 147 -5.32 29.84 -34.63
C ALA A 147 -4.01 29.44 -35.35
N ALA A 148 -4.05 28.35 -36.14
CA ALA A 148 -3.82 28.38 -37.61
C ALA A 148 -3.69 26.96 -38.23
N GLY A 149 -4.41 26.73 -39.34
CA GLY A 149 -3.93 25.87 -40.45
C GLY A 149 -4.78 24.65 -40.83
N ALA A 150 -5.60 24.80 -41.88
CA ALA A 150 -6.32 23.75 -42.62
C ALA A 150 -5.36 22.68 -43.23
N VAL A 151 -5.79 21.48 -43.67
CA VAL A 151 -6.56 21.17 -44.90
C VAL A 151 -6.99 19.67 -44.90
N GLY A 152 -8.22 19.40 -45.42
CA GLY A 152 -8.78 18.23 -46.16
C GLY A 152 -8.44 16.77 -45.77
N ASP A 153 -9.26 15.74 -46.02
CA ASP A 153 -10.43 15.52 -46.87
C ASP A 153 -11.12 14.20 -46.44
N ALA A 154 -12.25 13.87 -47.04
CA ALA A 154 -13.29 12.93 -46.61
C ALA A 154 -13.05 11.43 -46.91
N ALA A 155 -13.84 10.57 -46.24
CA ALA A 155 -14.64 9.43 -46.77
C ALA A 155 -14.85 8.36 -45.67
N ASP A 156 -16.08 8.12 -45.20
CA ASP A 156 -17.09 7.20 -45.75
C ASP A 156 -16.78 5.70 -45.55
N GLY A 157 -17.74 4.94 -44.98
CA GLY A 157 -17.67 3.48 -44.94
C GLY A 157 -18.39 2.81 -43.77
N ALA A 158 -19.62 2.37 -44.03
CA ALA A 158 -20.52 1.64 -43.15
C ALA A 158 -20.27 0.11 -43.10
N GLY A 159 -20.94 -0.56 -42.15
CA GLY A 159 -21.27 -2.00 -42.16
C GLY A 159 -20.17 -2.90 -41.58
N GLU A 160 -20.43 -4.02 -40.90
CA GLU A 160 -21.64 -4.80 -40.70
C GLU A 160 -21.41 -5.77 -39.52
N GLU A 161 -22.50 -6.22 -38.93
CA GLU A 161 -22.58 -7.29 -37.94
C GLU A 161 -22.20 -8.65 -38.54
N GLY A 162 -21.69 -9.56 -37.70
CA GLY A 162 -21.40 -10.94 -38.09
C GLY A 162 -21.33 -11.87 -36.89
N THR A 163 -22.47 -12.48 -36.56
CA THR A 163 -22.68 -13.53 -35.56
C THR A 163 -22.19 -14.91 -36.01
N ALA A 164 -21.61 -15.72 -35.12
CA ALA A 164 -21.76 -17.20 -34.99
C ALA A 164 -20.72 -17.72 -33.95
N ALA A 165 -21.12 -18.20 -32.77
CA ALA A 165 -21.67 -19.53 -32.47
C ALA A 165 -20.63 -20.68 -32.48
N ALA A 166 -20.20 -21.02 -31.25
CA ALA A 166 -19.92 -22.34 -30.68
C ALA A 166 -19.14 -23.40 -31.46
N ALA A 167 -18.00 -23.81 -30.89
CA ALA A 167 -17.54 -25.20 -30.88
C ALA A 167 -16.96 -25.52 -29.50
N GLU A 168 -17.53 -26.52 -28.83
CA GLU A 168 -16.97 -27.16 -27.65
C GLU A 168 -15.73 -27.97 -28.02
N GLU A 169 -14.62 -27.78 -27.31
CA GLU A 169 -13.68 -28.85 -27.01
C GLU A 169 -12.91 -28.51 -25.71
N ALA A 170 -13.06 -29.36 -24.70
CA ALA A 170 -12.21 -29.40 -23.51
C ALA A 170 -11.57 -30.81 -23.45
N PRO A 171 -10.48 -31.07 -22.70
CA PRO A 171 -9.77 -30.17 -21.78
C PRO A 171 -8.24 -30.17 -22.01
N ASN A 172 -7.55 -29.11 -21.59
CA ASN A 172 -6.15 -29.24 -21.19
C ASN A 172 -5.87 -28.31 -20.01
N VAL A 173 -5.55 -28.94 -18.88
CA VAL A 173 -5.21 -28.31 -17.62
C VAL A 173 -3.78 -27.78 -17.75
N ALA A 174 -3.62 -26.45 -17.79
CA ALA A 174 -2.33 -25.78 -17.60
C ALA A 174 -2.57 -24.41 -16.96
N ASP A 175 -2.16 -24.33 -15.70
CA ASP A 175 -1.46 -23.21 -15.06
C ASP A 175 -2.04 -21.78 -15.20
N GLY A 176 -2.56 -21.26 -14.08
CA GLY A 176 -2.52 -19.80 -13.82
C GLY A 176 -3.82 -19.10 -13.42
N GLU A 177 -4.97 -19.76 -13.42
CA GLU A 177 -6.24 -19.15 -12.98
C GLU A 177 -6.72 -19.74 -11.65
N ALA A 178 -6.26 -19.18 -10.53
CA ALA A 178 -6.89 -19.47 -9.23
C ALA A 178 -6.86 -18.31 -8.21
N LEU A 179 -6.48 -17.09 -8.61
CA LEU A 179 -6.50 -15.92 -7.71
C LEU A 179 -7.25 -14.71 -8.31
N ALA A 180 -8.02 -14.92 -9.38
CA ALA A 180 -8.78 -13.89 -10.06
C ALA A 180 -10.29 -14.19 -10.03
N ALA A 181 -10.91 -14.18 -8.84
CA ALA A 181 -12.37 -14.08 -8.72
C ALA A 181 -12.90 -13.69 -7.32
N ALA A 182 -12.04 -13.42 -6.33
CA ALA A 182 -12.49 -12.90 -5.04
C ALA A 182 -12.54 -11.36 -5.07
N THR A 183 -13.33 -10.79 -5.98
CA THR A 183 -13.72 -9.38 -5.86
C THR A 183 -14.55 -9.26 -4.58
N VAL A 184 -13.95 -8.69 -3.54
CA VAL A 184 -14.69 -8.09 -2.43
C VAL A 184 -15.75 -7.20 -3.08
N ARG A 185 -17.02 -7.60 -2.97
CA ARG A 185 -18.15 -6.89 -3.62
C ARG A 185 -18.06 -5.41 -3.27
N GLY A 186 -17.76 -4.54 -4.24
CA GLY A 186 -17.87 -3.09 -4.11
C GLY A 186 -16.63 -2.24 -4.42
N PHE A 187 -15.43 -2.82 -4.61
CA PHE A 187 -14.25 -2.04 -5.03
C PHE A 187 -14.09 -1.97 -6.54
N THR A 188 -13.48 -0.88 -7.03
CA THR A 188 -13.11 -0.77 -8.44
C THR A 188 -12.10 -1.87 -8.81
N PRO A 189 -12.20 -2.52 -9.98
CA PRO A 189 -11.19 -3.47 -10.44
C PRO A 189 -9.81 -2.81 -10.59
N ALA A 190 -8.74 -3.59 -10.38
CA ALA A 190 -7.37 -3.11 -10.49
C ALA A 190 -7.06 -2.55 -11.88
N ALA A 191 -6.78 -1.24 -11.97
CA ALA A 191 -6.40 -0.58 -13.22
C ALA A 191 -4.90 -0.71 -13.56
N PHE A 192 -4.10 -1.38 -12.71
CA PHE A 192 -2.66 -1.54 -12.87
C PHE A 192 -2.24 -3.01 -12.72
N PRO A 193 -1.25 -3.53 -13.47
CA PRO A 193 -0.85 -4.95 -13.39
C PRO A 193 -0.25 -5.30 -12.01
N PRO A 194 -0.35 -6.57 -11.56
CA PRO A 194 0.38 -7.04 -10.38
C PRO A 194 1.89 -6.75 -10.55
N PRO A 195 2.60 -6.33 -9.49
CA PRO A 195 4.05 -6.22 -9.59
C PRO A 195 4.60 -7.60 -9.95
N PRO A 196 5.59 -7.68 -10.86
CA PRO A 196 6.14 -8.96 -11.26
C PRO A 196 6.72 -9.66 -10.03
N VAL A 197 6.26 -10.88 -9.77
CA VAL A 197 6.89 -11.73 -8.77
C VAL A 197 8.27 -12.08 -9.32
N LYS A 198 9.32 -11.52 -8.71
CA LYS A 198 10.68 -11.89 -9.07
C LYS A 198 10.87 -13.35 -8.72
N GLU A 199 11.29 -14.16 -9.69
CA GLU A 199 11.69 -15.53 -9.41
C GLU A 199 12.70 -15.54 -8.28
N ARG A 200 12.46 -16.44 -7.31
CA ARG A 200 13.37 -16.61 -6.20
C ARG A 200 14.66 -17.22 -6.76
N VAL A 201 15.67 -16.38 -6.95
CA VAL A 201 17.03 -16.85 -7.22
C VAL A 201 17.42 -17.70 -6.01
N PRO A 202 17.73 -19.01 -6.18
CA PRO A 202 18.24 -19.83 -5.08
C PRO A 202 19.40 -19.08 -4.46
N ALA A 203 19.53 -19.09 -3.13
CA ALA A 203 20.62 -18.43 -2.42
C ALA A 203 21.96 -19.08 -2.81
N GLY A 204 22.46 -18.72 -3.99
CA GLY A 204 23.68 -19.24 -4.59
C GLY A 204 24.80 -18.29 -4.25
N GLY A 205 25.60 -18.66 -3.24
CA GLY A 205 27.01 -18.29 -3.07
C GLY A 205 27.40 -16.82 -2.92
N VAL A 206 26.53 -15.85 -3.23
CA VAL A 206 26.79 -14.43 -3.02
C VAL A 206 26.73 -14.20 -1.51
N PRO A 207 27.85 -13.87 -0.86
CA PRO A 207 27.83 -13.53 0.56
C PRO A 207 26.82 -12.40 0.76
N PRO A 208 25.99 -12.45 1.81
CA PRO A 208 25.08 -11.35 2.10
C PRO A 208 25.89 -10.06 2.16
N GLU A 209 25.36 -9.00 1.55
CA GLU A 209 25.94 -7.67 1.66
C GLU A 209 26.11 -7.35 3.15
N LYS A 210 27.34 -7.11 3.57
CA LYS A 210 27.62 -6.76 4.97
C LYS A 210 27.25 -5.31 5.16
N TYR A 211 26.10 -5.07 5.78
CA TYR A 211 25.75 -3.76 6.29
C TYR A 211 26.75 -3.33 7.35
N ASP A 212 27.28 -2.12 7.22
CA ASP A 212 28.02 -1.48 8.30
C ASP A 212 27.03 -1.01 9.37
N VAL A 213 26.91 -1.81 10.43
CA VAL A 213 26.06 -1.53 11.60
C VAL A 213 26.80 -0.77 12.70
N GLY A 214 27.98 -0.22 12.40
CA GLY A 214 28.72 0.61 13.34
C GLY A 214 27.93 1.87 13.70
N LEU A 215 27.83 2.19 14.99
CA LEU A 215 27.08 3.36 15.49
C LEU A 215 27.45 4.66 14.76
N LEU A 216 28.75 4.88 14.51
CA LEU A 216 29.21 6.09 13.83
C LEU A 216 28.76 6.12 12.36
N SER A 217 28.77 4.97 11.68
CA SER A 217 28.35 4.82 10.29
C SER A 217 26.83 5.02 10.14
N ILE A 218 26.05 4.42 11.05
CA ILE A 218 24.60 4.63 11.12
C ILE A 218 24.30 6.10 11.38
N ALA A 219 24.95 6.71 12.37
CA ALA A 219 24.68 8.09 12.76
C ALA A 219 25.03 9.08 11.63
N THR A 220 26.18 8.93 10.96
CA THR A 220 26.54 9.82 9.85
C THR A 220 25.70 9.58 8.61
N SER A 221 25.34 8.33 8.30
CA SER A 221 24.46 8.02 7.16
C SER A 221 23.05 8.54 7.37
N PHE A 222 22.48 8.36 8.57
CA PHE A 222 21.20 8.95 8.95
C PHE A 222 21.23 10.47 8.81
N ALA A 223 22.20 11.14 9.46
CA ALA A 223 22.28 12.59 9.44
C ALA A 223 22.48 13.17 8.02
N ALA A 224 23.24 12.46 7.16
CA ALA A 224 23.44 12.87 5.78
C ALA A 224 22.17 12.69 4.93
N LEU A 225 21.57 11.50 4.92
CA LEU A 225 20.39 11.18 4.09
C LEU A 225 19.16 11.98 4.53
N HIS A 226 18.83 11.96 5.81
CA HIS A 226 17.67 12.68 6.34
C HIS A 226 17.87 14.19 6.31
N GLY A 227 19.11 14.67 6.52
CA GLY A 227 19.44 16.08 6.32
C GLY A 227 19.19 16.49 4.87
N CYS A 228 19.69 15.71 3.92
CA CYS A 228 19.50 15.96 2.49
C CYS A 228 18.01 15.99 2.12
N ALA A 229 17.25 14.97 2.54
CA ALA A 229 15.82 14.90 2.25
C ALA A 229 15.07 16.08 2.86
N CYS A 230 15.36 16.44 4.11
CA CYS A 230 14.75 17.58 4.77
C CYS A 230 15.06 18.91 4.07
N ARG A 231 16.32 19.15 3.70
CA ARG A 231 16.77 20.45 3.16
C ARG A 231 16.42 20.62 1.68
N TYR A 232 16.67 19.60 0.86
CA TYR A 232 16.64 19.70 -0.60
C TYR A 232 15.47 18.98 -1.25
N THR A 233 14.81 18.03 -0.56
CA THR A 233 13.57 17.39 -1.08
C THR A 233 12.32 18.00 -0.46
N SER A 234 12.32 18.24 0.85
CA SER A 234 11.20 18.88 1.56
C SER A 234 11.33 20.40 1.69
N GLU A 235 12.41 20.99 1.17
CA GLU A 235 12.66 22.44 1.14
C GLU A 235 12.53 23.14 2.52
N ARG A 236 12.92 22.45 3.60
CA ARG A 236 12.84 23.01 4.96
C ARG A 236 14.04 23.90 5.29
N SER A 237 13.89 24.73 6.32
CA SER A 237 14.99 25.55 6.85
C SER A 237 16.09 24.68 7.45
N GLU A 238 17.33 25.17 7.40
CA GLU A 238 18.48 24.49 7.97
C GLU A 238 18.28 24.17 9.46
N ASP A 239 17.76 25.11 10.25
CA ASP A 239 17.49 24.91 11.68
C ASP A 239 16.48 23.78 11.95
N ALA A 240 15.41 23.71 11.14
CA ALA A 240 14.43 22.64 11.24
C ALA A 240 15.09 21.29 10.91
N CYS A 241 15.99 21.25 9.92
CA CYS A 241 16.69 20.03 9.55
C CYS A 241 17.74 19.61 10.59
N HIS A 242 18.47 20.53 11.22
CA HIS A 242 19.35 20.21 12.36
C HIS A 242 18.56 19.64 13.53
N SER A 243 17.38 20.19 13.83
CA SER A 243 16.52 19.65 14.87
C SER A 243 15.98 18.27 14.52
N TYR A 244 15.63 18.03 13.25
CA TYR A 244 15.07 16.77 12.77
C TYR A 244 16.07 15.61 12.82
N ILE A 245 17.33 15.87 12.46
CA ILE A 245 18.37 14.84 12.40
C ILE A 245 19.08 14.59 13.74
N ARG A 246 18.69 15.30 14.80
CA ARG A 246 19.36 15.21 16.11
C ARG A 246 18.97 13.93 16.83
N ILE A 247 19.89 12.98 16.88
CA ILE A 247 19.78 11.75 17.68
C ILE A 247 20.39 11.95 19.08
N GLN A 248 19.97 11.17 20.07
CA GLN A 248 20.54 11.16 21.42
C GLN A 248 21.22 9.81 21.69
N PRO A 249 22.53 9.78 22.05
CA PRO A 249 23.43 10.92 22.17
C PRO A 249 23.74 11.56 20.80
N ASP A 250 24.00 12.87 20.81
CA ASP A 250 24.21 13.71 19.63
C ASP A 250 25.62 13.51 19.03
N VAL A 251 25.82 12.33 18.44
CA VAL A 251 27.14 11.83 18.01
C VAL A 251 27.53 12.22 16.59
N ALA A 252 26.57 12.62 15.75
CA ALA A 252 26.81 13.04 14.37
C ALA A 252 26.29 14.45 14.10
N LYS A 253 27.10 15.26 13.43
CA LYS A 253 26.76 16.64 13.01
C LYS A 253 26.77 16.76 11.50
N ALA A 254 25.70 17.30 10.94
CA ALA A 254 25.61 17.61 9.52
C ALA A 254 26.05 19.05 9.23
N ARG A 255 26.54 19.27 8.02
CA ARG A 255 26.71 20.60 7.41
C ARG A 255 26.04 20.59 6.05
N PHE A 256 25.27 21.62 5.77
CA PHE A 256 24.58 21.82 4.50
C PHE A 256 25.42 22.70 3.59
N LYS A 257 25.56 22.29 2.34
CA LYS A 257 26.23 23.03 1.27
C LYS A 257 25.23 23.25 0.16
N ASP A 258 24.48 24.34 0.29
CA ASP A 258 23.35 24.66 -0.59
C ASP A 258 23.81 24.89 -2.05
N ASP A 259 25.03 25.39 -2.26
CA ASP A 259 25.63 25.60 -3.58
C ASP A 259 25.79 24.31 -4.42
N THR A 260 25.94 23.18 -3.74
CA THR A 260 26.24 21.86 -4.32
C THR A 260 25.22 20.81 -3.91
N GLU A 261 24.12 21.24 -3.27
CA GLU A 261 23.09 20.40 -2.66
C GLU A 261 23.66 19.20 -1.89
N THR A 262 24.75 19.45 -1.17
CA THR A 262 25.49 18.38 -0.50
C THR A 262 25.30 18.50 1.01
N VAL A 263 24.95 17.40 1.67
CA VAL A 263 25.02 17.30 3.13
C VAL A 263 26.24 16.49 3.50
N VAL A 264 27.06 17.01 4.43
CA VAL A 264 28.24 16.32 4.97
C VAL A 264 28.03 16.06 6.45
N ALA A 265 27.86 14.80 6.83
CA ALA A 265 27.76 14.38 8.22
C ALA A 265 29.10 13.89 8.75
N ARG A 266 29.44 14.24 9.99
CA ARG A 266 30.65 13.79 10.68
C ARG A 266 30.33 13.34 12.10
N ALA A 267 30.96 12.26 12.54
CA ALA A 267 30.87 11.78 13.92
C ALA A 267 32.27 11.59 14.52
N LEU A 268 32.47 12.18 15.71
CA LEU A 268 33.69 12.07 16.54
C LEU A 268 35.02 12.25 15.77
N GLY A 269 35.05 13.03 14.69
CA GLY A 269 36.24 13.27 13.86
C GLY A 269 36.72 12.08 13.01
N MET A 270 36.11 10.90 13.13
CA MET A 270 36.58 9.66 12.50
C MET A 270 35.68 9.20 11.36
N ALA A 271 34.36 9.38 11.49
CA ALA A 271 33.40 9.00 10.46
C ALA A 271 32.93 10.23 9.68
N LYS A 272 32.81 10.08 8.36
CA LYS A 272 32.33 11.12 7.45
C LYS A 272 31.51 10.48 6.34
N THR A 273 30.29 10.96 6.16
CA THR A 273 29.39 10.52 5.10
C THR A 273 28.86 11.75 4.38
N LYS A 274 28.63 11.64 3.07
CA LYS A 274 27.98 12.69 2.28
C LYS A 274 26.69 12.16 1.65
N ALA A 275 25.73 13.04 1.45
CA ALA A 275 24.53 12.75 0.68
C ALA A 275 24.18 13.90 -0.26
N ARG A 276 23.52 13.56 -1.37
CA ARG A 276 22.98 14.47 -2.38
C ARG A 276 21.63 13.98 -2.87
N PRO A 277 20.78 14.86 -3.44
CA PRO A 277 19.64 14.43 -4.22
C PRO A 277 20.06 13.43 -5.30
N GLY A 278 19.30 12.36 -5.42
CA GLY A 278 19.37 11.43 -6.53
C GLY A 278 18.66 11.99 -7.77
N PRO A 279 18.90 11.40 -8.94
CA PRO A 279 18.18 11.79 -10.15
C PRO A 279 16.66 11.60 -9.98
N ASP A 280 15.88 12.48 -10.61
CA ASP A 280 14.42 12.45 -10.81
C ASP A 280 13.63 11.59 -9.81
N GLY A 281 13.29 12.18 -8.66
CA GLY A 281 12.33 11.58 -7.72
C GLY A 281 12.84 10.38 -6.91
N THR A 282 14.10 9.97 -7.08
CA THR A 282 14.66 8.81 -6.33
C THR A 282 15.04 9.12 -4.87
N GLY A 283 14.82 10.36 -4.42
CA GLY A 283 15.18 10.81 -3.06
C GLY A 283 16.68 11.04 -2.90
N CYS A 284 17.16 11.16 -1.66
CA CYS A 284 18.59 11.38 -1.40
C CYS A 284 19.39 10.07 -1.36
N ARG A 285 20.65 10.14 -1.82
CA ARG A 285 21.58 9.01 -1.82
C ARG A 285 22.93 9.37 -1.23
N LEU A 286 23.63 8.37 -0.71
CA LEU A 286 25.02 8.51 -0.26
C LEU A 286 25.96 8.71 -1.45
N VAL A 287 26.99 9.53 -1.25
CA VAL A 287 28.05 9.79 -2.24
C VAL A 287 29.42 9.81 -1.57
N ASP A 288 30.45 9.46 -2.32
CA ASP A 288 31.85 9.45 -1.85
C ASP A 288 32.43 10.85 -1.57
#